data_AF-A0A919W877-F1
#
_entry.id   AF-A0A919W877-F1
#
_cell.length_a   1.000
_cell.length_b   1.000
_cell.length_c   1.000
_cell.angle_alpha   90.00
_cell.angle_beta   90.00
_cell.angle_gamma   90.00
#
_symmetry.space_group_name_H-M   'P 1'
#
loop_
_entity.id
_entity.type
_entity.pdbx_description
1 polymer ?
#
loop_
_entity_poly.entity_id
_entity_poly.type
_entity_poly.pdbx_seq_one_letter_code
_entity_poly.pdbx_strand_id
1 'polypeptide(L)'
;MHRAGRLRYIGRTAQLTLSQQQEAGQMLTAATGDHPWPQPLPAAWIGQPERREPQPYLQVAPLLIAEIVADQAYDRGRNRRTRRTGRARQSVH
;
A
#
# COMPACT_ATOMS: atom_id res chain seq x y z
N MET A 1 -16.88 9.07 -17.82
CA MET A 1 -17.65 8.81 -16.59
C MET A 1 -16.81 7.91 -15.66
N HIS A 2 -15.95 8.50 -14.83
CA HIS A 2 -15.08 7.75 -13.91
C HIS A 2 -15.79 7.61 -12.55
N ARG A 3 -16.06 6.38 -12.10
CA ARG A 3 -16.60 6.12 -10.76
C ARG A 3 -15.53 6.47 -9.72
N ALA A 4 -15.69 7.60 -9.03
CA ALA A 4 -14.95 7.91 -7.82
C ALA A 4 -15.23 6.84 -6.76
N GLY A 5 -14.19 6.33 -6.07
CA GLY A 5 -14.35 5.50 -4.87
C GLY A 5 -13.85 4.05 -4.92
N ARG A 6 -13.13 3.60 -5.96
CA ARG A 6 -12.51 2.26 -5.96
C ARG A 6 -10.99 2.34 -5.79
N LEU A 7 -10.51 1.81 -4.67
CA LEU A 7 -9.08 1.67 -4.41
C LEU A 7 -8.50 0.55 -5.28
N ARG A 8 -7.34 0.81 -5.90
CA ARG A 8 -6.60 -0.16 -6.70
C ARG A 8 -5.22 -0.35 -6.10
N TYR A 9 -4.77 -1.61 -6.02
CA TYR A 9 -3.39 -1.91 -5.64
C TYR A 9 -2.43 -1.40 -6.74
N ILE A 10 -1.53 -0.48 -6.40
CA ILE A 10 -0.55 0.11 -7.35
C ILE A 10 0.88 -0.38 -7.14
N GLY A 11 1.15 -1.05 -6.02
CA GLY A 11 2.47 -1.57 -5.67
C GLY A 11 2.77 -1.46 -4.17
N ARG A 12 4.05 -1.61 -3.85
CA ARG A 12 4.59 -1.51 -2.49
C ARG A 12 5.68 -0.45 -2.42
N THR A 13 5.93 0.06 -1.22
CA THR A 13 7.14 0.83 -0.95
C THR A 13 8.37 -0.07 -0.97
N ALA A 14 9.53 0.53 -1.22
CA ALA A 14 10.79 -0.04 -0.79
C ALA A 14 10.79 -0.22 0.75
N GLN A 15 11.80 -0.92 1.27
CA GLN A 15 12.00 -0.99 2.71
C GLN A 15 12.13 0.43 3.28
N LEU A 16 11.27 0.74 4.26
CA LEU A 16 11.30 2.00 4.99
C LEU A 16 12.40 1.95 6.05
N THR A 17 13.02 3.09 6.37
CA THR A 17 13.92 3.19 7.51
C THR A 17 13.15 2.96 8.82
N LEU A 18 13.84 2.62 9.92
CA LEU A 18 13.19 2.40 11.22
C LEU A 18 12.36 3.60 11.68
N SER A 19 12.89 4.82 11.54
CA SER A 19 12.18 6.04 11.87
C SER A 19 10.89 6.21 11.04
N GLN A 20 10.96 5.93 9.73
CA GLN A 20 9.77 5.98 8.86
C GLN A 20 8.73 4.91 9.19
N GLN A 21 9.17 3.73 9.64
CA GLN A 21 8.27 2.67 10.11
C GLN A 21 7.55 3.09 11.39
N GLN A 22 8.26 3.68 12.35
CA GLN A 22 7.68 4.17 13.60
C GLN A 22 6.67 5.29 13.35
N GLU A 23 7.03 6.28 12.54
CA GLU A 23 6.14 7.40 12.17
C GLU A 23 4.87 6.86 11.50
N ALA A 24 5.01 5.97 10.50
CA ALA A 24 3.87 5.35 9.84
C ALA A 24 3.01 4.56 10.84
N GLY A 25 3.63 3.73 11.68
CA GLY A 25 2.94 2.88 12.66
C GLY A 25 2.07 3.66 13.63
N GLN A 26 2.50 4.84 14.06
CA GLN A 26 1.72 5.71 14.95
C GLN A 26 0.43 6.25 14.31
N MET A 27 0.38 6.31 12.98
CA MET A 27 -0.78 6.82 12.24
C MET A 27 -1.74 5.70 11.80
N LEU A 28 -1.25 4.47 11.70
CA LEU A 28 -2.04 3.33 11.23
C LEU A 28 -3.08 2.91 12.27
N THR A 29 -4.32 2.75 11.81
CA THR A 29 -5.40 2.13 12.59
C THR A 29 -5.72 0.77 11.99
N ALA A 30 -5.88 -0.25 12.83
CA ALA A 30 -6.31 -1.57 12.37
C ALA A 30 -7.65 -1.47 11.61
N ALA A 31 -7.79 -2.24 10.54
CA ALA A 31 -9.06 -2.30 9.82
C ALA A 31 -10.14 -2.96 10.68
N THR A 32 -11.37 -2.45 10.62
CA THR A 32 -12.55 -3.06 11.20
C THR A 32 -13.58 -3.31 10.10
N GLY A 33 -14.03 -4.56 9.95
CA GLY A 33 -15.04 -4.94 8.94
C GLY A 33 -14.48 -5.13 7.52
N ASP A 34 -15.31 -4.81 6.53
CA ASP A 34 -15.01 -5.05 5.11
C ASP A 34 -13.81 -4.24 4.63
N HIS A 35 -12.86 -4.95 4.03
CA HIS A 35 -11.63 -4.36 3.52
C HIS A 35 -11.57 -4.48 1.98
N PRO A 36 -11.13 -3.43 1.26
CA PRO A 36 -11.14 -3.45 -0.20
C PRO A 36 -10.12 -4.41 -0.84
N TRP A 37 -9.19 -4.93 -0.04
CA TRP A 37 -8.20 -5.93 -0.46
C TRP A 37 -8.40 -7.26 0.29
N PRO A 38 -8.13 -8.40 -0.36
CA PRO A 38 -8.33 -9.72 0.23
C PRO A 38 -7.33 -10.01 1.34
N GLN A 39 -7.74 -10.81 2.33
CA GLN A 39 -6.88 -11.41 3.34
C GLN A 39 -6.95 -12.93 3.19
N PRO A 40 -5.84 -13.64 2.91
CA PRO A 40 -4.47 -13.15 2.65
C PRO A 40 -4.26 -12.48 1.26
N LEU A 41 -3.17 -11.72 1.10
CA LEU A 41 -2.83 -11.01 -0.14
C LEU A 41 -2.11 -11.93 -1.13
N PRO A 42 -2.41 -11.89 -2.44
CA PRO A 42 -1.64 -12.66 -3.43
C PRO A 42 -0.14 -12.34 -3.38
N ALA A 43 0.71 -13.37 -3.31
CA ALA A 43 2.16 -13.19 -3.21
C ALA A 43 2.76 -12.40 -4.39
N ALA A 44 2.21 -12.59 -5.59
CA ALA A 44 2.59 -11.80 -6.75
C ALA A 44 2.38 -10.29 -6.54
N TRP A 45 1.37 -9.86 -5.77
CA TRP A 45 1.10 -8.45 -5.52
C TRP A 45 2.21 -7.81 -4.67
N ILE A 46 2.70 -8.53 -3.65
CA ILE A 46 3.80 -8.04 -2.80
C ILE A 46 5.20 -8.29 -3.39
N GLY A 47 5.31 -8.67 -4.66
CA GLY A 47 6.59 -8.84 -5.36
C GLY A 47 7.25 -10.20 -5.17
N GLN A 48 6.48 -11.24 -4.82
CA GLN A 48 6.94 -12.63 -4.75
C GLN A 48 6.21 -13.47 -5.83
N PRO A 49 6.50 -13.26 -7.13
CA PRO A 49 5.74 -13.89 -8.21
C PRO A 49 5.91 -15.42 -8.27
N GLU A 50 7.04 -15.94 -7.83
CA GLU A 50 7.33 -17.39 -7.80
C GLU A 50 6.58 -18.14 -6.69
N ARG A 51 6.09 -17.41 -5.67
CA ARG A 51 5.38 -18.01 -4.54
C ARG A 51 3.90 -18.09 -4.87
N ARG A 52 3.32 -19.29 -4.78
CA ARG A 52 1.91 -19.52 -5.11
C ARG A 52 0.98 -19.18 -3.95
N GLU A 53 1.42 -19.44 -2.72
CA GLU A 53 0.57 -19.25 -1.55
C GLU A 53 0.42 -17.76 -1.24
N PRO A 54 -0.83 -17.27 -1.06
CA PRO A 54 -1.08 -15.92 -0.56
C PRO A 54 -0.36 -15.65 0.78
N GLN A 55 0.05 -14.40 1.01
CA GLN A 55 0.73 -13.98 2.22
C GLN A 55 -0.22 -13.29 3.21
N PRO A 56 -0.16 -13.65 4.51
CA PRO A 56 -0.85 -12.88 5.53
C PRO A 56 -0.25 -11.48 5.65
N TYR A 57 -1.08 -10.48 5.93
CA TYR A 57 -0.63 -9.14 6.29
C TYR A 57 -1.60 -8.52 7.30
N LEU A 58 -1.17 -7.42 7.94
CA LEU A 58 -2.04 -6.66 8.82
C LEU A 58 -2.83 -5.64 8.00
N GLN A 59 -4.16 -5.79 7.96
CA GLN A 59 -5.04 -4.83 7.32
C GLN A 59 -5.21 -3.59 8.19
N VAL A 60 -5.17 -2.42 7.54
CA VAL A 60 -5.31 -1.11 8.16
C VAL A 60 -6.45 -0.35 7.50
N ALA A 61 -7.12 0.52 8.25
CA ALA A 61 -8.21 1.34 7.72
C ALA A 61 -7.70 2.18 6.53
N PRO A 62 -8.38 2.15 5.36
CA PRO A 62 -7.93 2.82 4.15
C PRO A 62 -8.24 4.33 4.14
N LEU A 63 -7.96 5.01 5.24
CA LEU A 63 -8.30 6.41 5.49
C LEU A 63 -7.10 7.36 5.37
N LEU A 64 -5.89 6.81 5.20
CA LEU A 64 -4.66 7.58 5.12
C LEU A 64 -4.20 7.72 3.68
N ILE A 65 -3.83 8.94 3.31
CA ILE A 65 -3.19 9.23 2.02
C ILE A 65 -1.70 9.40 2.28
N ALA A 66 -0.89 8.71 1.48
CA ALA A 66 0.56 8.84 1.49
C ALA A 66 1.03 9.38 0.13
N GLU A 67 1.83 10.44 0.18
CA GLU A 67 2.57 10.91 -0.99
C GLU A 67 3.78 10.00 -1.23
N ILE A 68 3.96 9.56 -2.47
CA ILE A 68 5.05 8.66 -2.88
C ILE A 68 5.83 9.26 -4.03
N VAL A 69 7.15 9.10 -4.01
CA VAL A 69 8.02 9.39 -5.15
C VAL A 69 8.39 8.06 -5.80
N ALA A 70 8.02 7.88 -7.06
CA ALA A 70 8.36 6.68 -7.81
C ALA A 70 9.34 7.05 -8.92
N ASP A 71 10.47 6.35 -9.00
CA ASP A 71 11.35 6.44 -10.16
C ASP A 71 10.63 5.83 -11.37
N GLN A 72 10.73 6.47 -12.54
CA GLN A 72 10.02 6.14 -13.79
C GLN A 72 10.40 4.78 -14.44
N ALA A 73 10.74 3.74 -13.67
CA ALA A 73 10.80 2.38 -14.19
C ALA A 73 9.35 1.85 -14.35
N TYR A 74 8.67 2.41 -15.35
CA TYR A 74 7.29 2.12 -15.74
C TYR A 74 7.29 0.89 -16.66
N ASP A 75 6.93 -0.28 -16.12
CA ASP A 75 6.58 -1.43 -16.97
C ASP A 75 5.24 -2.02 -16.50
N ARG A 76 4.25 -2.00 -17.40
CA ARG A 76 2.90 -2.58 -17.24
C ARG A 76 2.15 -2.25 -15.93
N GLY A 77 2.20 -1.00 -15.48
CA GLY A 77 1.31 -0.50 -14.41
C GLY A 77 1.65 -0.98 -13.00
N ARG A 78 2.91 -1.39 -12.74
CA ARG A 78 3.37 -1.79 -11.41
C ARG A 78 4.77 -1.21 -11.10
N ASN A 79 4.88 -0.40 -10.05
CA ASN A 79 6.16 0.19 -9.66
C ASN A 79 7.04 -0.81 -8.92
N ARG A 80 8.25 -1.05 -9.43
CA ARG A 80 9.25 -1.95 -8.81
C ARG A 80 10.09 -1.29 -7.73
N ARG A 81 10.14 0.05 -7.66
CA ARG A 81 10.86 0.81 -6.62
C ARG A 81 10.12 2.09 -6.30
N THR A 82 9.38 2.11 -5.19
CA THR A 82 8.75 3.33 -4.68
C THR A 82 9.55 3.83 -3.49
N ARG A 83 10.15 5.01 -3.57
CA ARG A 83 10.78 5.70 -2.45
C ARG A 83 9.74 6.63 -1.82
N ARG A 84 9.40 6.40 -0.56
CA ARG A 84 8.43 7.26 0.12
C ARG A 84 9.14 8.45 0.78
N THR A 85 8.78 9.65 0.35
CA THR A 85 8.85 10.87 1.15
C THR A 85 7.45 11.43 1.15
N GLY A 86 6.75 11.36 2.27
CA GLY A 86 5.34 11.73 2.30
C GLY A 86 4.88 12.10 3.70
N ARG A 87 4.38 13.33 3.83
CA ARG A 87 3.58 13.81 4.95
C ARG A 87 2.25 13.07 4.87
N ALA A 88 1.88 12.29 5.87
CA ALA A 88 0.57 11.65 5.88
C ALA A 88 -0.52 12.72 6.06
N ARG A 89 -1.60 12.59 5.29
CA ARG A 89 -2.81 13.39 5.49
C ARG A 89 -4.00 12.47 5.72
N GLN A 90 -4.85 12.85 6.66
CA GLN A 90 -6.14 12.20 6.88
C GLN A 90 -7.01 12.43 5.63
N SER A 91 -7.64 11.38 5.14
CA SER A 91 -8.68 11.52 4.13
C SER A 91 -9.90 12.15 4.77
N VAL A 92 -10.36 13.26 4.21
CA VAL A 92 -11.63 13.91 4.59
C VAL A 92 -12.72 13.27 3.72
N HIS A 93 -13.76 12.74 4.36
CA HIS A 93 -14.95 12.21 3.69
C HIS A 93 -15.85 13.33 3.18
#